data_AF-A0A818BKM3-F1
#
_entry.id   AF-A0A818BKM3-F1
#
_cell.length_a   1.000
_cell.length_b   1.000
_cell.length_c   1.000
_cell.angle_alpha   90.00
_cell.angle_beta   90.00
_cell.angle_gamma   90.00
#
_symmetry.space_group_name_H-M   'P 1'
#
loop_
_entity.id
_entity.type
_entity.pdbx_description
1 polymer ?
#
loop_
_entity_poly.entity_id
_entity_poly.type
_entity_poly.pdbx_seq_one_letter_code
_entity_poly.pdbx_strand_id
1 'polypeptide(L)'
;MRSHAQVEPLGIQKPTKKSRYWNITFKECLTLLIGTAIPVAIGIYAAVTNEQTQKSAKRAEDKQQSIAAERRMFELNETAERRIFDLKEAAERRAFDLKQAAEVYQQQLYKNFLDAMYTLHRDGELNDSADPWPFANAHYRGVHREFDAIRKAQALIFLKEKKLIGRENCTTGCEPKLVKDIIRLNGLGFDNLNLSSETGNLSRLDLSCVVFDRISMINSIFSYANLNGVIFRNSRLNGATFRDSSLNCSKIIDTELHGTNFYNSNLNDALFNNVDLSTAVLTQTQIQGAHFENVILPNGTRISSTTTMTSIITEERKTTEATTEATTEIKTTEATTEATTEIKTTEATTIKITR
;
A
#
# COMPACT_ATOMS: atom_id res chain seq x y z
N MET A 1 80.95 -84.38 -15.40
CA MET A 1 80.54 -85.80 -15.51
C MET A 1 81.01 -86.51 -14.23
N ARG A 2 80.13 -87.28 -13.56
CA ARG A 2 80.21 -88.76 -13.34
C ARG A 2 81.58 -89.24 -12.80
N SER A 3 81.68 -90.10 -11.78
CA SER A 3 80.76 -91.10 -11.17
C SER A 3 81.04 -91.22 -9.64
N HIS A 4 80.12 -91.65 -8.76
CA HIS A 4 79.71 -93.04 -8.45
C HIS A 4 80.90 -94.05 -8.41
N ALA A 5 81.06 -94.95 -7.42
CA ALA A 5 80.23 -95.26 -6.23
C ALA A 5 81.00 -96.19 -5.23
N GLN A 6 80.24 -96.81 -4.29
CA GLN A 6 80.58 -97.94 -3.40
C GLN A 6 81.33 -97.60 -2.09
N VAL A 7 81.21 -98.36 -0.98
CA VAL A 7 80.53 -99.65 -0.73
C VAL A 7 79.77 -99.65 0.63
N GLU A 8 78.67 -100.40 0.72
CA GLU A 8 77.96 -100.89 1.93
C GLU A 8 78.61 -102.20 2.48
N PRO A 9 78.05 -102.93 3.48
CA PRO A 9 77.55 -102.54 4.81
C PRO A 9 78.06 -103.52 5.92
N LEU A 10 77.54 -103.43 7.16
CA LEU A 10 76.98 -104.55 7.98
C LEU A 10 76.94 -104.22 9.48
N GLY A 11 75.90 -104.65 10.20
CA GLY A 11 75.84 -104.55 11.67
C GLY A 11 74.45 -104.41 12.30
N ILE A 12 73.51 -105.31 12.01
CA ILE A 12 72.18 -105.31 12.65
C ILE A 12 72.25 -106.00 14.03
N GLN A 13 71.79 -105.35 15.10
CA GLN A 13 70.96 -105.99 16.16
C GLN A 13 70.02 -105.00 16.88
N LYS A 14 68.78 -105.45 17.11
CA LYS A 14 67.73 -104.99 18.05
C LYS A 14 67.14 -106.29 18.65
N PRO A 15 66.59 -106.34 19.90
CA PRO A 15 65.58 -105.43 20.46
C PRO A 15 65.92 -105.00 21.93
N THR A 16 65.06 -104.54 22.86
CA THR A 16 63.58 -104.46 22.95
C THR A 16 63.10 -103.30 23.87
N LYS A 17 61.84 -102.88 23.70
CA LYS A 17 60.92 -102.18 24.64
C LYS A 17 61.47 -101.64 25.99
N LYS A 18 61.34 -100.32 26.18
CA LYS A 18 60.21 -99.73 26.93
C LYS A 18 60.03 -98.24 26.64
N SER A 19 58.78 -97.79 26.60
CA SER A 19 58.38 -96.41 26.29
C SER A 19 58.58 -95.47 27.48
N ARG A 20 59.21 -94.30 27.25
CA ARG A 20 59.10 -93.13 28.15
C ARG A 20 59.53 -91.82 27.46
N TYR A 21 58.79 -91.41 26.44
CA TYR A 21 58.75 -89.98 26.08
C TYR A 21 57.75 -89.28 27.01
N TRP A 22 58.04 -88.01 27.35
CA TRP A 22 57.28 -87.17 28.27
C TRP A 22 57.25 -87.63 29.73
N ASN A 23 58.39 -87.43 30.40
CA ASN A 23 58.42 -87.16 31.83
C ASN A 23 58.76 -85.67 32.06
N ILE A 24 58.12 -84.77 31.30
CA ILE A 24 58.14 -83.33 31.62
C ILE A 24 57.34 -83.17 32.90
N THR A 25 58.00 -82.73 33.97
CA THR A 25 57.30 -82.50 35.22
C THR A 25 56.32 -81.34 35.06
N PHE A 26 55.23 -81.36 35.83
CA PHE A 26 54.19 -80.31 35.76
C PHE A 26 54.79 -78.89 35.87
N LYS A 27 55.87 -78.72 36.65
CA LYS A 27 56.62 -77.46 36.76
C LYS A 27 57.31 -77.02 35.46
N GLU A 28 57.89 -77.94 34.68
CA GLU A 28 58.62 -77.61 33.44
C GLU A 28 57.68 -77.27 32.28
N CYS A 29 56.52 -77.93 32.20
CA CYS A 29 55.50 -77.57 31.21
C CYS A 29 54.83 -76.22 31.58
N LEU A 30 54.68 -75.96 32.89
CA LEU A 30 54.16 -74.70 33.43
C LEU A 30 55.12 -73.53 33.19
N THR A 31 56.44 -73.69 33.37
CA THR A 31 57.41 -72.62 33.08
C THR A 31 57.51 -72.30 31.59
N LEU A 32 57.41 -73.29 30.69
CA LEU A 32 57.36 -73.06 29.24
C LEU A 32 56.08 -72.33 28.79
N LEU A 33 54.93 -72.71 29.34
CA LEU A 33 53.66 -72.02 29.07
C LEU A 33 53.66 -70.59 29.60
N ILE A 34 54.12 -70.35 30.84
CA ILE A 34 54.22 -69.00 31.42
C ILE A 34 55.25 -68.15 30.65
N GLY A 35 56.40 -68.72 30.29
CA GLY A 35 57.47 -68.04 29.58
C GLY A 35 57.11 -67.56 28.17
N THR A 36 56.21 -68.27 27.48
CA THR A 36 55.68 -67.86 26.16
C THR A 36 54.40 -67.02 26.26
N ALA A 37 53.57 -67.24 27.29
CA ALA A 37 52.36 -66.47 27.51
C ALA A 37 52.63 -65.00 27.87
N ILE A 38 53.68 -64.70 28.65
CA ILE A 38 53.98 -63.33 29.08
C ILE A 38 54.35 -62.42 27.87
N PRO A 39 55.29 -62.77 26.97
CA PRO A 39 55.59 -61.95 25.79
C PRO A 39 54.38 -61.77 24.85
N VAL A 40 53.57 -62.81 24.67
CA VAL A 40 52.36 -62.75 23.83
C VAL A 40 51.30 -61.83 24.46
N ALA A 41 51.09 -61.94 25.78
CA ALA A 41 50.17 -61.05 26.50
C ALA A 41 50.63 -59.58 26.47
N ILE A 42 51.94 -59.31 26.61
CA ILE A 42 52.52 -57.97 26.48
C ILE A 42 52.34 -57.45 25.04
N GLY A 43 52.59 -58.28 24.02
CA GLY A 43 52.39 -57.92 22.62
C GLY A 43 50.93 -57.60 22.27
N ILE A 44 49.99 -58.39 22.77
CA ILE A 44 48.54 -58.14 22.61
C ILE A 44 48.14 -56.88 23.37
N TYR A 45 48.60 -56.67 24.60
CA TYR A 45 48.32 -55.47 25.38
C TYR A 45 48.88 -54.21 24.71
N ALA A 46 50.10 -54.26 24.16
CA ALA A 46 50.70 -53.18 23.39
C ALA A 46 49.94 -52.91 22.09
N ALA A 47 49.50 -53.94 21.36
CA ALA A 47 48.71 -53.79 20.14
C ALA A 47 47.33 -53.17 20.43
N VAL A 48 46.61 -53.68 21.42
CA VAL A 48 45.30 -53.16 21.85
C VAL A 48 45.42 -51.72 22.34
N THR A 49 46.40 -51.40 23.19
CA THR A 49 46.60 -50.02 23.67
C THR A 49 46.97 -49.06 22.55
N ASN A 50 47.79 -49.47 21.56
CA ASN A 50 48.13 -48.66 20.39
C ASN A 50 46.93 -48.46 19.44
N GLU A 51 46.07 -49.47 19.27
CA GLU A 51 44.81 -49.31 18.54
C GLU A 51 43.83 -48.38 19.29
N GLN A 52 43.79 -48.46 20.63
CA GLN A 52 43.00 -47.58 21.49
C GLN A 52 43.46 -46.12 21.38
N THR A 53 44.78 -45.85 21.38
CA THR A 53 45.35 -44.51 21.24
C THR A 53 45.19 -43.95 19.83
N GLN A 54 45.32 -44.77 18.78
CA GLN A 54 45.01 -44.33 17.41
C GLN A 54 43.52 -43.98 17.25
N LYS A 55 42.62 -44.77 17.83
CA LYS A 55 41.17 -44.49 17.82
C LYS A 55 40.82 -43.24 18.64
N SER A 56 41.48 -42.98 19.77
CA SER A 56 41.24 -41.76 20.56
C SER A 56 41.86 -40.52 19.91
N ALA A 57 43.05 -40.62 19.32
CA ALA A 57 43.68 -39.55 18.54
C ALA A 57 42.82 -39.15 17.34
N LYS A 58 42.36 -40.12 16.53
CA LYS A 58 41.48 -39.82 15.38
C LYS A 58 40.16 -39.17 15.81
N ARG A 59 39.53 -39.64 16.89
CA ARG A 59 38.33 -39.00 17.46
C ARG A 59 38.58 -37.58 17.96
N ALA A 60 39.79 -37.29 18.47
CA ALA A 60 40.17 -35.95 18.87
C ALA A 60 40.38 -35.03 17.66
N GLU A 61 41.02 -35.53 16.59
CA GLU A 61 41.17 -34.83 15.31
C GLU A 61 39.80 -34.54 14.67
N ASP A 62 38.92 -35.53 14.54
CA ASP A 62 37.57 -35.38 13.97
C ASP A 62 36.76 -34.32 14.75
N LYS A 63 36.83 -34.33 16.09
CA LYS A 63 36.17 -33.35 16.96
C LYS A 63 36.80 -31.95 16.85
N GLN A 64 38.12 -31.86 16.65
CA GLN A 64 38.79 -30.58 16.45
C GLN A 64 38.49 -30.00 15.06
N GLN A 65 38.31 -30.85 14.04
CA GLN A 65 37.84 -30.45 12.72
C GLN A 65 36.38 -29.97 12.75
N SER A 66 35.49 -30.63 13.49
CA SER A 66 34.08 -30.19 13.61
C SER A 66 33.98 -28.82 14.30
N ILE A 67 34.69 -28.62 15.41
CA ILE A 67 34.75 -27.32 16.12
C ILE A 67 35.37 -26.23 15.23
N ALA A 68 36.39 -26.56 14.42
CA ALA A 68 36.98 -25.62 13.48
C ALA A 68 36.02 -25.27 12.33
N ALA A 69 35.20 -26.21 11.86
CA ALA A 69 34.17 -25.98 10.85
C ALA A 69 33.04 -25.09 11.38
N GLU A 70 32.55 -25.34 12.60
CA GLU A 70 31.54 -24.51 13.28
C GLU A 70 32.01 -23.06 13.44
N ARG A 71 33.26 -22.84 13.89
CA ARG A 71 33.85 -21.50 14.01
C ARG A 71 33.93 -20.77 12.66
N ARG A 72 34.38 -21.46 11.60
CA ARG A 72 34.42 -20.90 10.24
C ARG A 72 33.02 -20.54 9.73
N MET A 73 32.01 -21.37 10.01
CA MET A 73 30.62 -21.08 9.67
C MET A 73 30.08 -19.85 10.41
N PHE A 74 30.44 -19.70 11.69
CA PHE A 74 30.09 -18.51 12.47
C PHE A 74 30.75 -17.23 11.91
N GLU A 75 32.05 -17.26 11.65
CA GLU A 75 32.81 -16.15 11.04
C GLU A 75 32.25 -15.77 9.63
N LEU A 76 31.89 -16.77 8.82
CA LEU A 76 31.25 -16.56 7.52
C LEU A 76 29.85 -15.96 7.66
N ASN A 77 29.07 -16.37 8.65
CA ASN A 77 27.74 -15.80 8.90
C ASN A 77 27.84 -14.35 9.40
N GLU A 78 28.72 -14.07 10.36
CA GLU A 78 28.93 -12.71 10.88
C GLU A 78 29.42 -11.75 9.78
N THR A 79 30.34 -12.20 8.91
CA THR A 79 30.80 -11.39 7.76
C THR A 79 29.73 -11.23 6.68
N ALA A 80 28.84 -12.22 6.49
CA ALA A 80 27.69 -12.09 5.61
C ALA A 80 26.65 -11.09 6.15
N GLU A 81 26.32 -11.15 7.45
CA GLU A 81 25.41 -10.22 8.11
C GLU A 81 25.90 -8.78 8.05
N ARG A 82 27.20 -8.54 8.34
CA ARG A 82 27.83 -7.22 8.18
C ARG A 82 27.70 -6.70 6.75
N ARG A 83 28.01 -7.52 5.74
CA ARG A 83 27.84 -7.14 4.32
C ARG A 83 26.39 -6.83 3.96
N ILE A 84 25.42 -7.58 4.49
CA ILE A 84 23.99 -7.31 4.26
C ILE A 84 23.59 -5.98 4.90
N PHE A 85 24.11 -5.66 6.09
CA PHE A 85 23.90 -4.37 6.74
C PHE A 85 24.49 -3.22 5.90
N ASP A 86 25.77 -3.31 5.52
CA ASP A 86 26.45 -2.30 4.71
C ASP A 86 25.74 -2.06 3.36
N LEU A 87 25.27 -3.13 2.71
CA LEU A 87 24.52 -3.05 1.44
C LEU A 87 23.14 -2.42 1.62
N LYS A 88 22.44 -2.69 2.73
CA LYS A 88 21.16 -2.03 3.05
C LYS A 88 21.38 -0.53 3.29
N GLU A 89 22.35 -0.17 4.12
CA GLU A 89 22.64 1.23 4.42
C GLU A 89 23.07 2.00 3.15
N ALA A 90 23.91 1.39 2.30
CA ALA A 90 24.29 1.96 1.01
C ALA A 90 23.09 2.11 0.04
N ALA A 91 22.13 1.19 0.06
CA ALA A 91 20.91 1.28 -0.73
C ALA A 91 19.97 2.37 -0.21
N GLU A 92 19.82 2.50 1.11
CA GLU A 92 19.02 3.56 1.75
C GLU A 92 19.60 4.95 1.49
N ARG A 93 20.92 5.12 1.63
CA ARG A 93 21.65 6.36 1.28
C ARG A 93 21.41 6.73 -0.19
N ARG A 94 21.59 5.79 -1.14
CA ARG A 94 21.30 6.02 -2.56
C ARG A 94 19.83 6.40 -2.82
N ALA A 95 18.89 5.74 -2.15
CA ALA A 95 17.46 6.05 -2.28
C ALA A 95 17.13 7.44 -1.72
N PHE A 96 17.81 7.88 -0.67
CA PHE A 96 17.70 9.22 -0.10
C PHE A 96 18.30 10.28 -1.04
N ASP A 97 19.49 10.05 -1.59
CA ASP A 97 20.16 10.96 -2.54
C ASP A 97 19.31 11.13 -3.82
N LEU A 98 18.75 10.04 -4.36
CA LEU A 98 17.84 10.10 -5.50
C LEU A 98 16.54 10.87 -5.20
N LYS A 99 15.98 10.72 -3.99
CA LYS A 99 14.82 11.51 -3.54
C LYS A 99 15.16 13.00 -3.43
N GLN A 100 16.32 13.36 -2.88
CA GLN A 100 16.76 14.76 -2.83
C GLN A 100 16.96 15.34 -4.23
N ALA A 101 17.61 14.61 -5.15
CA ALA A 101 17.82 15.06 -6.52
C ALA A 101 16.49 15.29 -7.27
N ALA A 102 15.52 14.39 -7.11
CA ALA A 102 14.18 14.54 -7.68
C ALA A 102 13.41 15.74 -7.09
N GLU A 103 13.51 15.96 -5.78
CA GLU A 103 12.91 17.10 -5.08
C GLU A 103 13.51 18.44 -5.54
N VAL A 104 14.84 18.54 -5.66
CA VAL A 104 15.53 19.72 -6.20
C VAL A 104 15.09 20.00 -7.65
N TYR A 105 14.95 18.96 -8.47
CA TYR A 105 14.46 19.09 -9.85
C TYR A 105 13.02 19.63 -9.90
N GLN A 106 12.11 19.09 -9.08
CA GLN A 106 10.72 19.57 -8.99
C GLN A 106 10.65 21.03 -8.48
N GLN A 107 11.49 21.40 -7.51
CA GLN A 107 11.59 22.79 -7.04
C GLN A 107 12.08 23.74 -8.14
N GLN A 108 13.09 23.34 -8.93
CA GLN A 108 13.58 24.16 -10.04
C GLN A 108 12.54 24.31 -11.16
N LEU A 109 11.83 23.24 -11.50
CA LEU A 109 10.74 23.27 -12.48
C LEU A 109 9.60 24.21 -12.04
N TYR A 110 9.18 24.12 -10.77
CA TYR A 110 8.15 25.00 -10.21
C TYR A 110 8.58 26.46 -10.17
N LYS A 111 9.84 26.73 -9.80
CA LYS A 111 10.41 28.08 -9.86
C LYS A 111 10.41 28.64 -11.29
N ASN A 112 10.89 27.87 -12.26
CA ASN A 112 10.89 28.28 -13.67
C ASN A 112 9.49 28.65 -14.18
N PHE A 113 8.48 27.87 -13.78
CA PHE A 113 7.08 28.15 -14.07
C PHE A 113 6.60 29.48 -13.44
N LEU A 114 6.90 29.71 -12.16
CA LEU A 114 6.54 30.96 -11.49
C LEU A 114 7.22 32.18 -12.15
N ASP A 115 8.52 32.08 -12.46
CA ASP A 115 9.29 33.14 -13.12
C ASP A 115 8.72 33.46 -14.52
N ALA A 116 8.33 32.43 -15.29
CA ALA A 116 7.67 32.59 -16.59
C ALA A 116 6.29 33.25 -16.46
N MET A 117 5.42 32.75 -15.58
CA MET A 117 4.08 33.32 -15.36
C MET A 117 4.13 34.75 -14.82
N TYR A 118 5.08 35.06 -13.95
CA TYR A 118 5.31 36.41 -13.45
C TYR A 118 5.75 37.36 -14.57
N THR A 119 6.65 36.91 -15.45
CA THR A 119 7.12 37.70 -16.60
C THR A 119 5.96 38.04 -17.55
N LEU A 120 5.19 37.03 -17.98
CA LEU A 120 4.03 37.23 -18.85
C LEU A 120 2.96 38.15 -18.22
N HIS A 121 2.79 38.09 -16.88
CA HIS A 121 1.87 38.97 -16.15
C HIS A 121 2.37 40.42 -16.10
N ARG A 122 3.65 40.61 -15.75
CA ARG A 122 4.30 41.92 -15.69
C ARG A 122 4.30 42.63 -17.05
N ASP A 123 4.55 41.88 -18.12
CA ASP A 123 4.66 42.42 -19.48
C ASP A 123 3.29 42.67 -20.13
N GLY A 124 2.20 42.47 -19.38
CA GLY A 124 0.84 42.79 -19.80
C GLY A 124 0.25 41.81 -20.81
N GLU A 125 0.96 40.72 -21.16
CA GLU A 125 0.43 39.68 -22.05
C GLU A 125 -0.85 39.10 -21.43
N LEU A 126 -0.79 38.80 -20.13
CA LEU A 126 -1.80 38.82 -19.03
C LEU A 126 -3.27 39.38 -19.18
N ASN A 127 -3.77 39.89 -20.32
CA ASN A 127 -4.99 40.74 -20.42
C ASN A 127 -6.24 40.19 -21.19
N ASP A 128 -7.44 40.62 -20.77
CA ASP A 128 -8.73 40.18 -21.34
C ASP A 128 -8.98 40.45 -22.84
N SER A 129 -8.19 41.33 -23.48
CA SER A 129 -8.44 41.75 -24.87
C SER A 129 -7.97 40.74 -25.92
N ALA A 130 -7.24 39.69 -25.52
CA ALA A 130 -6.78 38.63 -26.42
C ALA A 130 -7.43 37.27 -26.05
N ASP A 131 -7.96 36.53 -27.04
CA ASP A 131 -8.37 35.13 -26.79
C ASP A 131 -7.11 34.34 -26.37
N PRO A 132 -7.20 33.51 -25.31
CA PRO A 132 -6.16 33.43 -24.30
C PRO A 132 -4.91 32.74 -24.81
N TRP A 133 -3.77 33.26 -24.35
CA TRP A 133 -2.48 33.09 -25.03
C TRP A 133 -2.13 31.61 -25.19
N PRO A 134 -1.97 31.15 -26.45
CA PRO A 134 -1.53 29.80 -26.73
C PRO A 134 -0.21 29.49 -26.03
N PHE A 135 0.69 30.47 -25.90
CA PHE A 135 1.98 30.32 -25.20
C PHE A 135 1.83 30.05 -23.70
N ALA A 136 1.08 30.86 -22.95
CA ALA A 136 0.87 30.65 -21.52
C ALA A 136 0.15 29.31 -21.24
N ASN A 137 -0.87 28.99 -22.05
CA ASN A 137 -1.59 27.72 -21.94
C ASN A 137 -0.72 26.52 -22.33
N ALA A 138 0.09 26.60 -23.38
CA ALA A 138 1.03 25.55 -23.77
C ALA A 138 2.13 25.35 -22.73
N HIS A 139 2.69 26.44 -22.19
CA HIS A 139 3.70 26.40 -21.14
C HIS A 139 3.16 25.73 -19.89
N TYR A 140 2.00 26.18 -19.38
CA TYR A 140 1.35 25.53 -18.23
C TYR A 140 1.06 24.05 -18.48
N ARG A 141 0.52 23.70 -19.67
CA ARG A 141 0.22 22.29 -20.02
C ARG A 141 1.47 21.41 -20.17
N GLY A 142 2.62 21.99 -20.52
CA GLY A 142 3.91 21.33 -20.50
C GLY A 142 4.30 20.97 -19.06
N VAL A 143 4.54 21.99 -18.23
CA VAL A 143 5.02 21.80 -16.85
C VAL A 143 4.03 21.03 -15.97
N HIS A 144 2.71 21.15 -16.21
CA HIS A 144 1.67 20.42 -15.48
C HIS A 144 1.82 18.90 -15.60
N ARG A 145 2.36 18.38 -16.71
CA ARG A 145 2.60 16.93 -16.87
C ARG A 145 3.78 16.45 -16.02
N GLU A 146 4.77 17.32 -15.82
CA GLU A 146 5.99 17.04 -15.08
C GLU A 146 5.84 17.30 -13.56
N PHE A 147 4.90 18.15 -13.14
CA PHE A 147 4.59 18.40 -11.74
C PHE A 147 4.03 17.17 -11.00
N ASP A 148 4.54 16.94 -9.80
CA ASP A 148 3.87 16.11 -8.79
C ASP A 148 2.57 16.75 -8.25
N ALA A 149 1.85 16.04 -7.39
CA ALA A 149 0.60 16.50 -6.81
C ALA A 149 0.76 17.75 -5.90
N ILE A 150 1.90 17.92 -5.24
CA ILE A 150 2.17 19.07 -4.37
C ILE A 150 2.34 20.33 -5.23
N ARG A 151 3.14 20.24 -6.30
CA ARG A 151 3.38 21.37 -7.22
C ARG A 151 2.11 21.73 -8.00
N LYS A 152 1.29 20.75 -8.37
CA LYS A 152 -0.04 20.98 -8.97
C LYS A 152 -0.99 21.74 -8.04
N ALA A 153 -1.03 21.38 -6.76
CA ALA A 153 -1.82 22.08 -5.75
C ALA A 153 -1.34 23.54 -5.58
N GLN A 154 -0.03 23.75 -5.43
CA GLN A 154 0.58 25.08 -5.32
C GLN A 154 0.33 25.95 -6.56
N ALA A 155 0.50 25.38 -7.76
CA ALA A 155 0.22 26.08 -9.02
C ALA A 155 -1.26 26.46 -9.16
N LEU A 156 -2.19 25.59 -8.77
CA LEU A 156 -3.63 25.87 -8.80
C LEU A 156 -3.99 27.06 -7.88
N ILE A 157 -3.46 27.07 -6.65
CA ILE A 157 -3.62 28.18 -5.71
C ILE A 157 -3.04 29.47 -6.31
N PHE A 158 -1.81 29.45 -6.81
CA PHE A 158 -1.17 30.61 -7.43
C PHE A 158 -1.99 31.18 -8.60
N LEU A 159 -2.50 30.32 -9.50
CA LEU A 159 -3.35 30.75 -10.61
C LEU A 159 -4.62 31.47 -10.14
N LYS A 160 -5.24 31.00 -9.04
CA LYS A 160 -6.44 31.62 -8.47
C LYS A 160 -6.11 32.93 -7.72
N GLU A 161 -5.04 32.97 -6.93
CA GLU A 161 -4.55 34.18 -6.26
C GLU A 161 -4.23 35.31 -7.26
N LYS A 162 -3.60 34.96 -8.39
CA LYS A 162 -3.29 35.90 -9.48
C LYS A 162 -4.48 36.20 -10.39
N LYS A 163 -5.68 35.69 -10.07
CA LYS A 163 -6.90 35.83 -10.88
C LYS A 163 -6.65 35.46 -12.34
N LEU A 164 -5.95 34.35 -12.58
CA LEU A 164 -5.76 33.72 -13.88
C LEU A 164 -6.79 32.61 -14.13
N ILE A 165 -7.45 32.16 -13.05
CA ILE A 165 -8.63 31.29 -13.03
C ILE A 165 -9.65 31.80 -11.98
N GLY A 166 -10.92 31.43 -12.13
CA GLY A 166 -11.97 31.71 -11.13
C GLY A 166 -12.13 33.20 -10.84
N ARG A 167 -12.18 34.01 -11.90
CA ARG A 167 -12.05 35.48 -11.86
C ARG A 167 -13.36 36.21 -11.51
N GLU A 168 -14.47 35.49 -11.54
CA GLU A 168 -15.83 35.98 -11.29
C GLU A 168 -16.17 36.18 -9.81
N ASN A 169 -17.31 36.83 -9.57
CA ASN A 169 -18.00 36.80 -8.29
C ASN A 169 -19.30 35.98 -8.43
N CYS A 170 -19.23 34.69 -8.15
CA CYS A 170 -20.36 33.76 -8.21
C CYS A 170 -21.19 33.74 -6.91
N THR A 171 -20.83 34.56 -5.92
CA THR A 171 -21.47 34.56 -4.60
C THR A 171 -22.78 35.36 -4.57
N THR A 172 -23.04 36.21 -5.57
CA THR A 172 -24.28 36.97 -5.70
C THR A 172 -25.27 36.25 -6.61
N GLY A 173 -26.16 35.44 -6.03
CA GLY A 173 -27.39 34.95 -6.69
C GLY A 173 -27.26 33.68 -7.54
N CYS A 174 -26.20 32.88 -7.41
CA CYS A 174 -25.99 31.61 -8.12
C CYS A 174 -26.00 31.67 -9.68
N GLU A 175 -25.98 32.87 -10.26
CA GLU A 175 -25.87 33.14 -11.70
C GLU A 175 -24.44 33.57 -12.09
N PRO A 176 -23.49 32.63 -12.32
CA PRO A 176 -22.15 32.96 -12.77
C PRO A 176 -22.18 33.57 -14.18
N LYS A 177 -21.67 34.80 -14.32
CA LYS A 177 -21.45 35.48 -15.59
C LYS A 177 -20.13 35.01 -16.19
N LEU A 178 -20.13 33.78 -16.70
CA LEU A 178 -18.98 33.04 -17.22
C LEU A 178 -17.98 33.89 -18.03
N VAL A 179 -16.95 34.38 -17.34
CA VAL A 179 -15.76 35.00 -17.91
C VAL A 179 -14.78 33.88 -18.17
N LYS A 180 -14.30 33.75 -19.42
CA LYS A 180 -13.33 32.70 -19.76
C LYS A 180 -12.09 32.82 -18.87
N ASP A 181 -11.69 31.72 -18.24
CA ASP A 181 -10.42 31.64 -17.53
C ASP A 181 -9.25 31.87 -18.50
N ILE A 182 -8.25 32.58 -18.00
CA ILE A 182 -7.03 32.96 -18.72
C ILE A 182 -6.16 31.70 -18.97
N ILE A 183 -5.95 30.90 -17.92
CA ILE A 183 -5.33 29.57 -18.04
C ILE A 183 -6.44 28.52 -18.04
N ARG A 184 -6.65 27.88 -19.19
CA ARG A 184 -7.69 26.87 -19.38
C ARG A 184 -7.25 25.54 -18.76
N LEU A 185 -7.87 25.16 -17.64
CA LEU A 185 -7.58 23.91 -16.93
C LEU A 185 -8.17 22.66 -17.61
N ASN A 186 -8.94 22.81 -18.69
CA ASN A 186 -9.78 21.73 -19.21
C ASN A 186 -8.96 20.49 -19.64
N GLY A 187 -9.41 19.29 -19.27
CA GLY A 187 -8.72 18.05 -19.65
C GLY A 187 -7.42 17.77 -18.89
N LEU A 188 -7.15 18.45 -17.76
CA LEU A 188 -5.94 18.26 -16.97
C LEU A 188 -6.13 17.32 -15.77
N GLY A 189 -5.08 16.54 -15.48
CA GLY A 189 -5.03 15.59 -14.37
C GLY A 189 -4.43 16.20 -13.10
N PHE A 190 -5.26 16.32 -12.07
CA PHE A 190 -5.01 16.81 -10.72
C PHE A 190 -5.41 15.71 -9.71
N ASP A 191 -5.02 14.47 -9.96
CA ASP A 191 -5.34 13.34 -9.09
C ASP A 191 -4.43 13.35 -7.84
N ASN A 192 -4.97 12.93 -6.68
CA ASN A 192 -4.31 12.86 -5.39
C ASN A 192 -3.75 14.21 -4.87
N LEU A 193 -4.38 15.35 -5.20
CA LEU A 193 -4.02 16.62 -4.56
C LEU A 193 -4.34 16.58 -3.07
N ASN A 194 -3.53 17.25 -2.26
CA ASN A 194 -3.91 17.62 -0.90
C ASN A 194 -4.05 19.14 -0.80
N LEU A 195 -5.29 19.61 -0.82
CA LEU A 195 -5.69 20.99 -0.63
C LEU A 195 -6.56 21.06 0.63
N SER A 196 -5.91 21.00 1.79
CA SER A 196 -6.56 21.12 3.10
C SER A 196 -6.19 22.44 3.75
N SER A 197 -7.16 23.20 4.27
CA SER A 197 -6.85 24.38 5.08
C SER A 197 -6.33 23.96 6.45
N GLU A 198 -5.03 24.15 6.72
CA GLU A 198 -4.37 23.76 7.98
C GLU A 198 -5.03 24.35 9.24
N THR A 199 -5.69 25.51 9.11
CA THR A 199 -6.38 26.18 10.22
C THR A 199 -7.86 25.81 10.33
N GLY A 200 -8.35 24.87 9.53
CA GLY A 200 -9.78 24.51 9.47
C GLY A 200 -10.69 25.65 8.99
N ASN A 201 -10.17 26.62 8.22
CA ASN A 201 -10.91 27.81 7.80
C ASN A 201 -10.99 27.94 6.27
N LEU A 202 -12.23 28.01 5.77
CA LEU A 202 -12.62 28.25 4.38
C LEU A 202 -11.91 29.46 3.73
N SER A 203 -11.58 30.50 4.51
CA SER A 203 -10.97 31.74 3.99
C SER A 203 -9.54 31.58 3.47
N ARG A 204 -8.83 30.49 3.78
CA ARG A 204 -7.43 30.29 3.36
C ARG A 204 -7.25 29.49 2.07
N LEU A 205 -8.28 28.77 1.65
CA LEU A 205 -8.25 27.97 0.42
C LEU A 205 -9.46 28.36 -0.43
N ASP A 206 -9.32 29.47 -1.16
CA ASP A 206 -10.32 29.91 -2.11
C ASP A 206 -10.06 29.29 -3.48
N LEU A 207 -11.04 28.52 -3.97
CA LEU A 207 -11.17 27.96 -5.31
C LEU A 207 -12.59 28.23 -5.87
N SER A 208 -13.29 29.24 -5.31
CA SER A 208 -14.59 29.70 -5.82
C SER A 208 -14.53 30.05 -7.30
N CYS A 209 -15.66 29.91 -8.00
CA CYS A 209 -15.82 30.26 -9.42
C CYS A 209 -14.90 29.55 -10.43
N VAL A 210 -14.04 28.61 -10.03
CA VAL A 210 -13.13 27.96 -10.99
C VAL A 210 -13.91 27.01 -11.90
N VAL A 211 -13.61 27.04 -13.21
CA VAL A 211 -14.24 26.15 -14.19
C VAL A 211 -13.38 24.91 -14.41
N PHE A 212 -13.87 23.79 -13.91
CA PHE A 212 -13.26 22.47 -13.94
C PHE A 212 -13.99 21.56 -14.94
N ASP A 213 -13.79 21.82 -16.23
CA ASP A 213 -14.36 21.03 -17.33
C ASP A 213 -13.39 19.90 -17.78
N ARG A 214 -13.86 18.65 -17.80
CA ARG A 214 -13.12 17.46 -18.25
C ARG A 214 -11.85 17.15 -17.44
N ILE A 215 -11.76 17.63 -16.21
CA ILE A 215 -10.59 17.40 -15.36
C ILE A 215 -10.65 16.04 -14.67
N SER A 216 -9.50 15.58 -14.18
CA SER A 216 -9.43 14.46 -13.24
C SER A 216 -8.92 14.97 -11.89
N MET A 217 -9.63 14.66 -10.81
CA MET A 217 -9.30 14.99 -9.42
C MET A 217 -9.62 13.78 -8.51
N ILE A 218 -9.27 12.58 -8.99
CA ILE A 218 -9.50 11.32 -8.26
C ILE A 218 -8.68 11.30 -6.97
N ASN A 219 -9.30 10.87 -5.88
CA ASN A 219 -8.72 10.83 -4.52
C ASN A 219 -8.17 12.18 -3.99
N SER A 220 -8.58 13.30 -4.59
CA SER A 220 -8.10 14.63 -4.18
C SER A 220 -8.85 15.16 -2.96
N ILE A 221 -8.12 15.85 -2.08
CA ILE A 221 -8.59 16.36 -0.79
C ILE A 221 -8.81 17.87 -0.90
N PHE A 222 -10.02 18.33 -0.56
CA PHE A 222 -10.48 19.72 -0.54
C PHE A 222 -11.06 20.12 0.83
N SER A 223 -10.54 19.53 1.90
CA SER A 223 -11.08 19.70 3.25
C SER A 223 -10.96 21.17 3.69
N TYR A 224 -12.07 21.77 4.16
CA TYR A 224 -12.14 23.18 4.51
C TYR A 224 -11.81 24.15 3.36
N ALA A 225 -12.11 23.79 2.11
CA ALA A 225 -12.00 24.69 0.95
C ALA A 225 -13.26 25.55 0.73
N ASN A 226 -13.09 26.78 0.26
CA ASN A 226 -14.16 27.55 -0.38
C ASN A 226 -14.19 27.25 -1.89
N LEU A 227 -15.22 26.56 -2.34
CA LEU A 227 -15.51 26.13 -3.70
C LEU A 227 -16.85 26.71 -4.19
N ASN A 228 -17.30 27.83 -3.63
CA ASN A 228 -18.59 28.42 -3.98
C ASN A 228 -18.67 28.80 -5.48
N GLY A 229 -19.74 28.41 -6.15
CA GLY A 229 -19.94 28.60 -7.59
C GLY A 229 -18.96 27.83 -8.49
N VAL A 230 -18.21 26.86 -7.96
CA VAL A 230 -17.34 26.00 -8.77
C VAL A 230 -18.16 25.23 -9.81
N ILE A 231 -17.60 25.03 -11.01
CA ILE A 231 -18.27 24.29 -12.08
C ILE A 231 -17.45 23.04 -12.43
N PHE A 232 -17.92 21.87 -12.00
CA PHE A 232 -17.43 20.57 -12.47
C PHE A 232 -18.32 20.09 -13.61
N ARG A 233 -17.75 19.93 -14.82
CA ARG A 233 -18.48 19.40 -15.99
C ARG A 233 -17.68 18.30 -16.67
N ASN A 234 -18.28 17.16 -17.00
CA ASN A 234 -17.58 16.02 -17.64
C ASN A 234 -16.34 15.54 -16.85
N SER A 235 -16.31 15.75 -15.53
CA SER A 235 -15.09 15.62 -14.71
C SER A 235 -15.09 14.35 -13.86
N ARG A 236 -13.92 13.96 -13.34
CA ARG A 236 -13.79 12.79 -12.46
C ARG A 236 -13.38 13.20 -11.04
N LEU A 237 -14.24 12.91 -10.07
CA LEU A 237 -14.06 13.21 -8.65
C LEU A 237 -14.20 11.96 -7.77
N ASN A 238 -14.07 10.76 -8.35
CA ASN A 238 -14.16 9.50 -7.61
C ASN A 238 -13.16 9.49 -6.43
N GLY A 239 -13.63 9.12 -5.24
CA GLY A 239 -12.84 9.11 -4.00
C GLY A 239 -12.39 10.49 -3.50
N ALA A 240 -12.76 11.61 -4.15
CA ALA A 240 -12.42 12.94 -3.68
C ALA A 240 -13.16 13.28 -2.37
N THR A 241 -12.58 14.16 -1.56
CA THR A 241 -13.15 14.55 -0.26
C THR A 241 -13.29 16.06 -0.14
N PHE A 242 -14.51 16.50 0.12
CA PHE A 242 -14.98 17.87 0.28
C PHE A 242 -15.47 18.13 1.72
N ARG A 243 -14.88 17.41 2.69
CA ARG A 243 -15.26 17.51 4.11
C ARG A 243 -15.15 18.94 4.63
N ASP A 244 -16.17 19.37 5.37
CA ASP A 244 -16.19 20.66 6.04
C ASP A 244 -15.95 21.87 5.08
N SER A 245 -16.26 21.69 3.79
CA SER A 245 -16.03 22.68 2.72
C SER A 245 -17.33 23.38 2.29
N SER A 246 -17.21 24.48 1.53
CA SER A 246 -18.35 25.24 1.02
C SER A 246 -18.41 25.18 -0.51
N LEU A 247 -19.46 24.59 -1.07
CA LEU A 247 -19.77 24.44 -2.50
C LEU A 247 -21.15 25.07 -2.84
N ASN A 248 -21.52 26.15 -2.14
CA ASN A 248 -22.77 26.87 -2.37
C ASN A 248 -22.84 27.35 -3.84
N CYS A 249 -24.01 27.27 -4.48
CA CYS A 249 -24.22 27.55 -5.90
C CYS A 249 -23.36 26.73 -6.89
N SER A 250 -22.71 25.64 -6.46
CA SER A 250 -21.84 24.84 -7.35
C SER A 250 -22.64 24.14 -8.45
N LYS A 251 -21.99 23.82 -9.58
CA LYS A 251 -22.62 23.11 -10.71
C LYS A 251 -21.81 21.86 -11.01
N ILE A 252 -22.43 20.70 -10.78
CA ILE A 252 -21.81 19.38 -10.89
C ILE A 252 -22.61 18.60 -11.93
N ILE A 253 -22.06 18.54 -13.15
CA ILE A 253 -22.77 18.12 -14.37
C ILE A 253 -21.95 17.02 -15.06
N ASP A 254 -22.57 15.92 -15.48
CA ASP A 254 -21.89 14.81 -16.18
C ASP A 254 -20.60 14.33 -15.46
N THR A 255 -20.59 14.33 -14.13
CA THR A 255 -19.37 14.20 -13.31
C THR A 255 -19.38 12.91 -12.50
N GLU A 256 -18.28 12.15 -12.54
CA GLU A 256 -18.12 10.91 -11.78
C GLU A 256 -17.87 11.20 -10.30
N LEU A 257 -18.75 10.73 -9.40
CA LEU A 257 -18.75 11.04 -7.96
C LEU A 257 -18.69 9.78 -7.07
N HIS A 258 -18.16 8.66 -7.59
CA HIS A 258 -18.17 7.39 -6.87
C HIS A 258 -17.27 7.46 -5.64
N GLY A 259 -17.83 7.18 -4.45
CA GLY A 259 -17.11 7.29 -3.18
C GLY A 259 -16.73 8.72 -2.77
N THR A 260 -17.27 9.76 -3.41
CA THR A 260 -16.97 11.16 -3.05
C THR A 260 -17.55 11.50 -1.67
N ASN A 261 -16.78 12.21 -0.83
CA ASN A 261 -17.15 12.51 0.55
C ASN A 261 -17.51 13.99 0.75
N PHE A 262 -18.79 14.30 0.97
CA PHE A 262 -19.31 15.65 1.22
C PHE A 262 -19.71 15.87 2.70
N TYR A 263 -19.18 15.07 3.62
CA TYR A 263 -19.55 15.15 5.04
C TYR A 263 -19.39 16.57 5.60
N ASN A 264 -20.44 17.07 6.25
CA ASN A 264 -20.51 18.41 6.83
C ASN A 264 -20.16 19.55 5.85
N SER A 265 -20.32 19.35 4.54
CA SER A 265 -20.13 20.41 3.55
C SER A 265 -21.42 21.21 3.30
N ASN A 266 -21.27 22.42 2.79
CA ASN A 266 -22.39 23.24 2.30
C ASN A 266 -22.56 23.07 0.78
N LEU A 267 -23.66 22.46 0.35
CA LEU A 267 -24.10 22.28 -1.04
C LEU A 267 -25.44 22.98 -1.30
N ASN A 268 -25.72 24.07 -0.58
CA ASN A 268 -26.92 24.87 -0.81
C ASN A 268 -26.93 25.46 -2.22
N ASP A 269 -28.12 25.54 -2.80
CA ASP A 269 -28.39 25.99 -4.17
C ASP A 269 -27.50 25.32 -5.25
N ALA A 270 -26.89 24.17 -4.95
CA ALA A 270 -26.05 23.43 -5.88
C ALA A 270 -26.89 22.70 -6.92
N LEU A 271 -26.39 22.65 -8.15
CA LEU A 271 -27.01 21.95 -9.27
C LEU A 271 -26.27 20.63 -9.54
N PHE A 272 -26.98 19.52 -9.41
CA PHE A 272 -26.55 18.18 -9.80
C PHE A 272 -27.34 17.74 -11.04
N ASN A 273 -26.66 17.56 -12.17
CA ASN A 273 -27.29 17.06 -13.40
C ASN A 273 -26.51 15.88 -13.99
N ASN A 274 -27.20 14.76 -14.21
CA ASN A 274 -26.66 13.53 -14.79
C ASN A 274 -25.46 12.98 -14.01
N VAL A 275 -25.68 12.65 -12.73
CA VAL A 275 -24.65 12.15 -11.81
C VAL A 275 -25.12 10.98 -10.94
N ASP A 276 -24.17 10.13 -10.55
CA ASP A 276 -24.41 9.03 -9.61
C ASP A 276 -23.80 9.37 -8.23
N LEU A 277 -24.66 9.54 -7.22
CA LEU A 277 -24.30 9.75 -5.82
C LEU A 277 -24.56 8.49 -4.96
N SER A 278 -24.86 7.33 -5.55
CA SER A 278 -25.21 6.08 -4.84
C SER A 278 -24.16 5.62 -3.81
N THR A 279 -22.90 6.02 -4.00
CA THR A 279 -21.77 5.71 -3.12
C THR A 279 -21.17 6.95 -2.43
N ALA A 280 -21.80 8.12 -2.59
CA ALA A 280 -21.33 9.37 -2.01
C ALA A 280 -21.76 9.52 -0.54
N VAL A 281 -20.91 10.15 0.28
CA VAL A 281 -21.22 10.42 1.70
C VAL A 281 -21.84 11.81 1.83
N LEU A 282 -23.15 11.88 2.09
CA LEU A 282 -23.93 13.13 2.29
C LEU A 282 -24.32 13.39 3.76
N THR A 283 -23.66 12.74 4.72
CA THR A 283 -23.97 12.87 6.16
C THR A 283 -23.61 14.27 6.68
N GLN A 284 -24.55 14.94 7.36
CA GLN A 284 -24.44 16.34 7.82
C GLN A 284 -24.27 17.39 6.69
N THR A 285 -24.43 17.02 5.43
CA THR A 285 -24.34 17.93 4.29
C THR A 285 -25.56 18.84 4.22
N GLN A 286 -25.34 20.15 4.04
CA GLN A 286 -26.41 21.13 3.80
C GLN A 286 -26.76 21.13 2.31
N ILE A 287 -28.04 21.02 1.97
CA ILE A 287 -28.56 20.90 0.60
C ILE A 287 -29.84 21.70 0.39
N GLN A 288 -30.04 22.77 1.16
CA GLN A 288 -31.19 23.66 1.02
C GLN A 288 -31.14 24.35 -0.36
N GLY A 289 -32.25 24.34 -1.10
CA GLY A 289 -32.32 24.89 -2.45
C GLY A 289 -31.62 24.07 -3.54
N ALA A 290 -30.89 23.00 -3.20
CA ALA A 290 -30.18 22.18 -4.18
C ALA A 290 -31.15 21.52 -5.20
N HIS A 291 -30.72 21.53 -6.46
CA HIS A 291 -31.47 21.06 -7.63
C HIS A 291 -30.87 19.74 -8.14
N PHE A 292 -31.72 18.74 -8.32
CA PHE A 292 -31.34 17.40 -8.78
C PHE A 292 -32.10 17.03 -10.06
N GLU A 293 -31.37 16.60 -11.09
CA GLU A 293 -31.92 16.18 -12.38
C GLU A 293 -31.09 15.00 -12.94
N ASN A 294 -31.73 13.89 -13.27
CA ASN A 294 -31.04 12.65 -13.68
C ASN A 294 -29.99 12.19 -12.65
N VAL A 295 -30.37 12.14 -11.37
CA VAL A 295 -29.48 11.79 -10.25
C VAL A 295 -29.88 10.47 -9.59
N ILE A 296 -28.90 9.68 -9.16
CA ILE A 296 -29.10 8.54 -8.23
C ILE A 296 -28.58 8.94 -6.85
N LEU A 297 -29.41 8.88 -5.81
CA LEU A 297 -29.06 9.22 -4.43
C LEU A 297 -28.41 8.04 -3.66
N PRO A 298 -27.74 8.28 -2.51
CA PRO A 298 -27.13 7.21 -1.69
C PRO A 298 -28.07 6.10 -1.21
N ASN A 299 -29.37 6.35 -1.14
CA ASN A 299 -30.40 5.35 -0.81
C ASN A 299 -30.90 4.55 -2.03
N GLY A 300 -30.35 4.80 -3.23
CA GLY A 300 -30.77 4.20 -4.49
C GLY A 300 -31.92 4.91 -5.21
N THR A 301 -32.52 5.95 -4.60
CA THR A 301 -33.61 6.73 -5.23
C THR A 301 -33.12 7.42 -6.50
N ARG A 302 -33.89 7.29 -7.59
CA ARG A 302 -33.58 7.87 -8.90
C ARG A 302 -34.49 9.08 -9.17
N ILE A 303 -33.90 10.23 -9.45
CA ILE A 303 -34.59 11.49 -9.75
C ILE A 303 -34.37 11.80 -11.23
N SER A 304 -35.42 11.75 -12.06
CA SER A 304 -35.31 11.97 -13.52
C SER A 304 -35.84 13.32 -14.01
N SER A 305 -36.54 14.08 -13.19
CA SER A 305 -37.01 15.44 -13.49
C SER A 305 -36.37 16.44 -12.53
N THR A 306 -36.12 17.67 -12.99
CA THR A 306 -35.55 18.74 -12.18
C THR A 306 -36.38 18.97 -10.91
N THR A 307 -35.85 18.57 -9.76
CA THR A 307 -36.57 18.58 -8.48
C THR A 307 -35.70 19.22 -7.40
N THR A 308 -36.30 20.07 -6.57
CA THR A 308 -35.64 20.65 -5.38
C THR A 308 -35.84 19.74 -4.18
N MET A 309 -34.86 19.68 -3.26
CA MET A 309 -34.97 18.81 -2.06
C MET A 309 -36.19 19.12 -1.17
N THR A 310 -36.68 20.37 -1.17
CA THR A 310 -37.92 20.75 -0.49
C THR A 310 -39.12 19.92 -0.97
N SER A 311 -39.18 19.58 -2.25
CA SER A 311 -40.23 18.74 -2.83
C SER A 311 -40.05 17.27 -2.43
N ILE A 312 -38.82 16.75 -2.48
CA ILE A 312 -38.49 15.34 -2.15
C ILE A 312 -38.81 15.03 -0.69
N ILE A 313 -38.40 15.89 0.24
CA ILE A 313 -38.69 15.74 1.68
C ILE A 313 -40.21 15.79 1.94
N THR A 314 -40.96 16.57 1.16
CA THR A 314 -42.43 16.64 1.26
C THR A 314 -43.11 15.37 0.72
N GLU A 315 -42.50 14.70 -0.25
CA GLU A 315 -43.01 13.46 -0.86
C GLU A 315 -42.70 12.23 0.00
N GLU A 316 -41.49 12.11 0.55
CA GLU A 316 -41.15 11.09 1.57
C GLU A 316 -41.99 11.24 2.84
N ARG A 317 -42.35 12.47 3.21
CA ARG A 317 -43.25 12.72 4.35
C ARG A 317 -44.68 12.25 4.08
N LYS A 318 -45.20 12.42 2.87
CA LYS A 318 -46.52 11.90 2.49
C LYS A 318 -46.56 10.37 2.45
N THR A 319 -45.49 9.72 1.99
CA THR A 319 -45.44 8.23 1.96
C THR A 319 -45.24 7.64 3.35
N THR A 320 -44.52 8.31 4.26
CA THR A 320 -44.48 7.92 5.68
C THR A 320 -45.81 8.17 6.39
N GLU A 321 -46.43 9.34 6.21
CA GLU A 321 -47.75 9.64 6.82
C GLU A 321 -48.83 8.63 6.34
N ALA A 322 -48.89 8.32 5.03
CA ALA A 322 -49.82 7.33 4.47
C ALA A 322 -49.54 5.88 4.92
N THR A 323 -48.29 5.51 5.20
CA THR A 323 -47.98 4.17 5.75
C THR A 323 -48.25 4.08 7.26
N THR A 324 -48.17 5.17 8.02
CA THR A 324 -48.74 5.22 9.38
C THR A 324 -50.26 5.12 9.38
N GLU A 325 -50.97 5.84 8.49
CA GLU A 325 -52.43 5.76 8.42
C GLU A 325 -52.91 4.35 8.06
N ALA A 326 -52.31 3.73 7.04
CA ALA A 326 -52.61 2.34 6.66
C ALA A 326 -52.31 1.33 7.79
N THR A 327 -51.25 1.52 8.57
CA THR A 327 -50.95 0.63 9.71
C THR A 327 -51.82 0.88 10.95
N THR A 328 -52.46 2.05 11.07
CA THR A 328 -53.54 2.26 12.05
C THR A 328 -54.87 1.64 11.63
N GLU A 329 -55.24 1.63 10.34
CA GLU A 329 -56.48 0.99 9.86
C GLU A 329 -56.42 -0.55 9.91
N ILE A 330 -55.24 -1.15 9.70
CA ILE A 330 -55.05 -2.60 9.85
C ILE A 330 -55.18 -3.01 11.34
N LYS A 331 -54.69 -2.19 12.28
CA LYS A 331 -54.80 -2.47 13.73
C LYS A 331 -56.21 -2.37 14.30
N THR A 332 -57.17 -1.77 13.60
CA THR A 332 -58.59 -1.78 14.00
C THR A 332 -59.39 -2.92 13.37
N THR A 333 -58.80 -3.72 12.47
CA THR A 333 -59.45 -4.87 11.83
C THR A 333 -58.87 -6.23 12.26
N GLU A 334 -57.60 -6.31 12.67
CA GLU A 334 -57.00 -7.54 13.23
C GLU A 334 -57.25 -7.70 14.74
N ALA A 335 -58.53 -7.85 15.13
CA ALA A 335 -58.96 -8.27 16.46
C ALA A 335 -59.70 -9.61 16.46
N THR A 336 -59.42 -10.49 15.49
CA THR A 336 -59.80 -11.91 15.49
C THR A 336 -58.86 -12.76 14.64
N THR A 337 -58.70 -14.03 15.04
CA THR A 337 -58.01 -15.15 14.38
C THR A 337 -56.47 -15.14 14.31
N GLU A 338 -55.91 -16.25 14.78
CA GLU A 338 -54.49 -16.59 14.83
C GLU A 338 -53.99 -17.09 13.47
N ALA A 339 -52.77 -16.73 13.05
CA ALA A 339 -51.84 -17.62 12.34
C ALA A 339 -50.43 -17.03 12.21
N THR A 340 -49.43 -17.89 12.21
CA THR A 340 -48.00 -17.60 12.07
C THR A 340 -47.59 -17.14 10.67
N THR A 341 -46.80 -16.07 10.56
CA THR A 341 -45.70 -15.99 9.56
C THR A 341 -44.61 -15.01 10.01
N GLU A 342 -43.34 -15.42 9.91
CA GLU A 342 -42.19 -14.53 10.11
C GLU A 342 -42.07 -13.53 8.93
N ILE A 343 -41.88 -12.24 9.23
CA ILE A 343 -41.38 -11.27 8.25
C ILE A 343 -40.15 -10.58 8.86
N LYS A 344 -38.99 -10.82 8.25
CA LYS A 344 -37.74 -10.11 8.56
C LYS A 344 -37.88 -8.65 8.11
N THR A 345 -38.12 -7.74 9.05
CA THR A 345 -37.95 -6.30 8.79
C THR A 345 -36.47 -5.92 8.86
N THR A 346 -35.87 -5.72 7.70
CA THR A 346 -34.53 -5.13 7.55
C THR A 346 -34.50 -3.75 8.20
N GLU A 347 -33.48 -3.45 9.00
CA GLU A 347 -33.36 -2.17 9.70
C GLU A 347 -33.22 -1.01 8.70
N ALA A 348 -34.20 -0.09 8.71
CA ALA A 348 -34.13 1.14 7.95
C ALA A 348 -33.21 2.13 8.67
N THR A 349 -31.96 2.25 8.21
CA THR A 349 -30.99 3.23 8.73
C THR A 349 -31.44 4.65 8.38
N THR A 350 -32.28 5.24 9.23
CA THR A 350 -32.84 6.58 9.02
C THR A 350 -31.74 7.64 9.05
N ILE A 351 -31.35 8.16 7.88
CA ILE A 351 -30.47 9.30 7.76
C ILE A 351 -31.21 10.53 8.31
N LYS A 352 -30.81 11.02 9.48
CA LYS A 352 -31.28 12.30 10.01
C LYS A 352 -30.76 13.44 9.14
N ILE A 353 -31.58 13.88 8.19
CA ILE A 353 -31.44 15.20 7.56
C ILE A 353 -31.80 16.23 8.65
N THR A 354 -30.78 16.79 9.30
CA THR A 354 -30.98 17.86 10.28
C THR A 354 -31.27 19.17 9.56
N ARG A 355 -32.16 19.96 10.16
CA ARG A 355 -32.88 21.09 9.55
C ARG A 355 -31.97 22.25 9.13
#